data_AF-A0A7W5VAI1-F1
#
_entry.id   AF-A0A7W5VAI1-F1
#
_cell.length_a   1.000
_cell.length_b   1.000
_cell.length_c   1.000
_cell.angle_alpha   90.00
_cell.angle_beta   90.00
_cell.angle_gamma   90.00
#
_symmetry.space_group_name_H-M   'P 1'
#
loop_
_entity.id
_entity.type
_entity.pdbx_description
1 polymer ?
#
loop_
_entity_poly.entity_id
_entity_poly.type
_entity_poly.pdbx_seq_one_letter_code
_entity_poly.pdbx_strand_id
1 'polypeptide(L)'
;MDQITLSACAEVGFQVAGRKGAHGAMRALRRVIPLDAYEFVAFDPVTGRHTSLVSDGLTVAPAPSEPPLEAGRGPYAMEGALLASYGWRRGLTTPLRLAEGRYTGLLHLSAADFPPHAPALMAALSPTLAHVTDLTRCVIDPVGLPKGFAAVAFDRAGVVRDVAGAERSRVLAEDRSMAACARDFLDSRELSRRGLWQDGNGRWREVRMLRAGVGSHGALQGAVVAERACCLPYELTGREVDVLTRVAAGDSNPQIAAALVLSVRTVTTHLEHIFAKLGCDSRTRVTTKALAEGLCRIGL
;
A
#
# COMPACT_ATOMS: atom_id res chain seq x y z
N MET A 1 -33.06 1.34 17.17
CA MET A 1 -32.25 0.25 16.57
C MET A 1 -32.73 -1.04 17.21
N ASP A 2 -33.23 -2.00 16.44
CA ASP A 2 -33.76 -3.25 17.00
C ASP A 2 -32.63 -4.19 17.49
N GLN A 3 -32.99 -5.19 18.29
CA GLN A 3 -32.03 -6.10 18.93
C GLN A 3 -31.19 -6.91 17.92
N ILE A 4 -31.77 -7.20 16.75
CA ILE A 4 -31.13 -7.93 15.66
C ILE A 4 -30.05 -7.08 15.01
N THR A 5 -30.35 -5.81 14.71
CA THR A 5 -29.40 -4.84 14.15
C THR A 5 -28.24 -4.58 15.10
N LEU A 6 -28.52 -4.45 16.39
CA LEU A 6 -27.49 -4.19 17.41
C LEU A 6 -26.55 -5.38 17.59
N SER A 7 -27.08 -6.61 17.57
CA SER A 7 -26.28 -7.84 17.57
C SER A 7 -25.43 -7.99 16.31
N ALA A 8 -25.99 -7.65 15.14
CA ALA A 8 -25.23 -7.66 13.88
C ALA A 8 -24.11 -6.61 13.88
N CYS A 9 -24.33 -5.41 14.42
CA CYS A 9 -23.28 -4.40 14.57
C CYS A 9 -22.15 -4.86 15.49
N ALA A 10 -22.49 -5.46 16.63
CA ALA A 10 -21.51 -6.01 17.55
C ALA A 10 -20.72 -7.16 16.91
N GLU A 11 -21.40 -8.06 16.19
CA GLU A 11 -20.76 -9.18 15.49
C GLU A 11 -19.90 -8.68 14.33
N VAL A 12 -20.35 -7.73 13.50
CA VAL A 12 -19.54 -7.13 12.45
C VAL A 12 -18.30 -6.47 13.04
N GLY A 13 -18.45 -5.70 14.12
CA GLY A 13 -17.30 -5.12 14.82
C GLY A 13 -16.36 -6.17 15.40
N PHE A 14 -16.89 -7.24 15.98
CA PHE A 14 -16.11 -8.37 16.47
C PHE A 14 -15.37 -9.09 15.34
N GLN A 15 -15.99 -9.28 14.18
CA GLN A 15 -15.39 -9.95 13.03
C GLN A 15 -14.35 -9.08 12.31
N VAL A 16 -14.57 -7.76 12.24
CA VAL A 16 -13.57 -6.80 11.75
C VAL A 16 -12.38 -6.72 12.70
N ALA A 17 -12.62 -6.76 14.01
CA ALA A 17 -11.60 -6.85 15.04
C ALA A 17 -11.08 -8.30 15.27
N GLY A 18 -11.57 -9.27 14.51
CA GLY A 18 -11.48 -10.73 14.74
C GLY A 18 -10.86 -11.51 13.56
N ARG A 19 -10.56 -12.80 13.74
CA ARG A 19 -9.74 -13.63 12.80
C ARG A 19 -10.28 -13.73 11.38
N LYS A 20 -11.57 -13.46 11.17
CA LYS A 20 -12.28 -13.69 9.91
C LYS A 20 -12.36 -12.44 9.02
N GLY A 21 -11.94 -11.27 9.51
CA GLY A 21 -11.80 -10.03 8.72
C GLY A 21 -13.02 -9.69 7.86
N ALA A 22 -12.77 -9.27 6.61
CA ALA A 22 -13.81 -8.88 5.64
C ALA A 22 -14.89 -9.97 5.45
N HIS A 23 -14.50 -11.22 5.19
CA HIS A 23 -15.43 -12.34 4.98
C HIS A 23 -16.27 -12.64 6.23
N GLY A 24 -15.67 -12.55 7.43
CA GLY A 24 -16.40 -12.69 8.69
C GLY A 24 -17.44 -11.60 8.89
N ALA A 25 -17.04 -10.34 8.64
CA ALA A 25 -17.92 -9.19 8.72
C ALA A 25 -19.10 -9.33 7.74
N MET A 26 -18.84 -9.75 6.50
CA MET A 26 -19.90 -9.96 5.51
C MET A 26 -20.79 -11.15 5.82
N ARG A 27 -20.25 -12.22 6.42
CA ARG A 27 -21.08 -13.32 6.93
C ARG A 27 -21.99 -12.89 8.08
N ALA A 28 -21.53 -11.98 8.94
CA ALA A 28 -22.36 -11.39 9.99
C ALA A 28 -23.43 -10.48 9.40
N LEU A 29 -23.06 -9.64 8.42
CA LEU A 29 -23.98 -8.76 7.70
C LEU A 29 -25.05 -9.53 6.91
N ARG A 30 -24.70 -10.71 6.36
CA ARG A 30 -25.63 -11.64 5.69
C ARG A 30 -26.82 -12.10 6.55
N ARG A 31 -26.72 -11.96 7.89
CA ARG A 31 -27.83 -12.28 8.81
C ARG A 31 -28.92 -11.21 8.85
N VAL A 32 -28.62 -9.99 8.42
CA VAL A 32 -29.53 -8.83 8.47
C VAL A 32 -29.82 -8.24 7.09
N ILE A 33 -28.92 -8.42 6.13
CA ILE A 33 -29.12 -8.09 4.72
C ILE A 33 -28.80 -9.36 3.92
N PRO A 34 -29.72 -9.92 3.11
CA PRO A 34 -29.47 -11.14 2.34
C PRO A 34 -28.56 -10.83 1.14
N LEU A 35 -27.26 -10.68 1.39
CA LEU A 35 -26.27 -10.30 0.38
C LEU A 35 -25.98 -11.44 -0.60
N ASP A 36 -26.17 -11.17 -1.88
CA ASP A 36 -25.78 -12.05 -2.99
C ASP A 36 -24.28 -11.89 -3.29
N ALA A 37 -23.78 -10.64 -3.24
CA ALA A 37 -22.37 -10.33 -3.50
C ALA A 37 -21.91 -9.08 -2.76
N TYR A 38 -20.59 -8.94 -2.61
CA TYR A 38 -19.98 -7.73 -2.09
C TYR A 38 -18.57 -7.49 -2.67
N GLU A 39 -18.13 -6.25 -2.57
CA GLU A 39 -16.78 -5.83 -2.90
C GLU A 39 -16.29 -4.71 -1.97
N PHE A 40 -15.13 -4.92 -1.36
CA PHE A 40 -14.36 -3.86 -0.70
C PHE A 40 -13.36 -3.26 -1.69
N VAL A 41 -13.40 -1.93 -1.84
CA VAL A 41 -12.53 -1.17 -2.72
C VAL A 41 -11.76 -0.17 -1.87
N ALA A 42 -10.44 -0.26 -1.81
CA ALA A 42 -9.62 0.72 -1.12
C ALA A 42 -9.35 1.95 -1.99
N PHE A 43 -9.16 3.11 -1.33
CA PHE A 43 -8.72 4.34 -1.95
C PHE A 43 -7.25 4.62 -1.60
N ASP A 44 -6.43 4.80 -2.64
CA ASP A 44 -5.04 5.24 -2.50
C ASP A 44 -4.98 6.78 -2.59
N PRO A 45 -4.67 7.48 -1.48
CA PRO A 45 -4.61 8.94 -1.47
C PRO A 45 -3.41 9.50 -2.26
N VAL A 46 -2.40 8.68 -2.57
CA VAL A 46 -1.22 9.11 -3.32
C VAL A 46 -1.52 9.14 -4.81
N THR A 47 -2.17 8.10 -5.33
CA THR A 47 -2.50 7.99 -6.76
C THR A 47 -3.90 8.50 -7.09
N GLY A 48 -4.74 8.72 -6.08
CA GLY A 48 -6.15 9.07 -6.25
C GLY A 48 -7.00 7.93 -6.81
N ARG A 49 -6.49 6.69 -6.81
CA ARG A 49 -7.15 5.54 -7.44
C ARG A 49 -7.85 4.64 -6.44
N HIS A 50 -8.91 4.00 -6.94
CA HIS A 50 -9.65 2.95 -6.25
C HIS A 50 -9.15 1.57 -6.70
N THR A 51 -8.95 0.65 -5.77
CA THR A 51 -8.46 -0.71 -6.04
C THR A 51 -9.26 -1.74 -5.25
N SER A 52 -9.75 -2.76 -5.94
CA SER A 52 -10.46 -3.89 -5.32
C SER A 52 -9.54 -4.63 -4.36
N LEU A 53 -10.00 -4.89 -3.13
CA LEU A 53 -9.26 -5.63 -2.11
C LEU A 53 -9.82 -7.03 -1.89
N VAL A 54 -11.13 -7.14 -1.71
CA VAL A 54 -11.82 -8.39 -1.39
C VAL A 54 -13.19 -8.37 -2.01
N SER A 55 -13.57 -9.46 -2.65
CA SER A 55 -14.92 -9.64 -3.19
C SER A 55 -15.41 -11.07 -3.05
N ASP A 56 -16.73 -11.25 -3.08
CA ASP A 56 -17.39 -12.56 -3.09
C ASP A 56 -18.69 -12.45 -3.90
N GLY A 57 -19.02 -13.49 -4.64
CA GLY A 57 -20.27 -13.57 -5.43
C GLY A 57 -20.27 -12.82 -6.77
N LEU A 58 -19.26 -12.00 -7.09
CA LEU A 58 -19.11 -11.38 -8.42
C LEU A 58 -18.77 -12.43 -9.48
N THR A 59 -19.49 -12.42 -10.60
CA THR A 59 -19.27 -13.33 -11.75
C THR A 59 -18.24 -12.82 -12.75
N VAL A 60 -17.97 -11.52 -12.76
CA VAL A 60 -16.97 -10.86 -13.60
C VAL A 60 -16.17 -9.91 -12.69
N ALA A 61 -14.91 -9.62 -13.05
CA ALA A 61 -14.12 -8.66 -12.30
C ALA A 61 -14.70 -7.24 -12.47
N PRO A 62 -14.85 -6.46 -11.38
CA PRO A 62 -15.42 -5.13 -11.44
C PRO A 62 -14.51 -4.19 -12.23
N ALA A 63 -15.12 -3.37 -13.09
CA ALA A 63 -14.40 -2.29 -13.77
C ALA A 63 -13.89 -1.27 -12.74
N PRO A 64 -12.73 -0.62 -12.96
CA PRO A 64 -12.26 0.43 -12.07
C PRO A 64 -13.34 1.52 -11.94
N SER A 65 -13.93 1.64 -10.76
CA SER A 65 -14.95 2.65 -10.48
C SER A 65 -14.27 3.99 -10.23
N GLU A 66 -14.48 4.97 -11.11
CA GLU A 66 -14.27 6.35 -10.73
C GLU A 66 -15.28 6.70 -9.63
N PRO A 67 -14.86 7.27 -8.49
CA PRO A 67 -15.81 7.75 -7.51
C PRO A 67 -16.64 8.85 -8.19
N PRO A 68 -17.96 8.95 -7.94
CA PRO A 68 -18.70 10.14 -8.35
C PRO A 68 -17.99 11.37 -7.76
N LEU A 69 -17.94 12.47 -8.53
CA LEU A 69 -17.32 13.75 -8.14
C LEU A 69 -17.81 14.25 -6.76
N GLU A 70 -18.95 13.75 -6.29
CA GLU A 70 -19.48 13.90 -4.94
C GLU A 70 -19.71 12.53 -4.29
N ALA A 71 -18.66 11.86 -3.80
CA ALA A 71 -18.84 10.75 -2.87
C ALA A 71 -19.47 11.32 -1.57
N GLY A 72 -20.79 11.35 -1.53
CA GLY A 72 -21.60 11.89 -0.44
C GLY A 72 -21.21 11.33 0.94
N ARG A 73 -21.70 11.95 2.01
CA ARG A 73 -21.37 11.54 3.39
C ARG A 73 -21.90 10.16 3.79
N GLY A 74 -22.74 9.51 2.97
CA GLY A 74 -23.41 8.26 3.33
C GLY A 74 -23.74 7.34 2.15
N PRO A 75 -24.38 6.19 2.43
CA PRO A 75 -24.70 5.17 1.43
C PRO A 75 -25.66 5.67 0.35
N TYR A 76 -25.50 5.15 -0.88
CA TYR A 76 -26.34 5.48 -2.03
C TYR A 76 -26.65 4.24 -2.86
N ALA A 77 -27.82 4.24 -3.50
CA ALA A 77 -28.23 3.15 -4.39
C ALA A 77 -27.40 3.18 -5.68
N MET A 78 -26.97 2.02 -6.14
CA MET A 78 -26.37 1.83 -7.46
C MET A 78 -27.44 1.30 -8.41
N GLU A 79 -27.54 1.89 -9.60
CA GLU A 79 -28.48 1.51 -10.66
C GLU A 79 -27.75 1.47 -12.01
N GLY A 80 -28.30 0.71 -12.97
CA GLY A 80 -27.89 0.77 -14.37
C GLY A 80 -27.12 -0.45 -14.92
N ALA A 81 -26.53 -0.26 -16.10
CA ALA A 81 -25.98 -1.34 -16.94
C ALA A 81 -24.85 -2.14 -16.27
N LEU A 82 -24.10 -1.53 -15.36
CA LEU A 82 -23.01 -2.20 -14.64
C LEU A 82 -23.54 -3.30 -13.72
N LEU A 83 -24.64 -3.10 -13.01
CA LEU A 83 -25.26 -4.15 -12.19
C LEU A 83 -25.84 -5.27 -13.07
N ALA A 84 -26.46 -4.90 -14.20
CA ALA A 84 -27.05 -5.84 -15.13
C ALA A 84 -26.00 -6.78 -15.76
N SER A 85 -24.77 -6.31 -16.00
CA SER A 85 -23.68 -7.16 -16.51
C SER A 85 -23.24 -8.26 -15.54
N TYR A 86 -23.56 -8.16 -14.25
CA TYR A 86 -23.33 -9.21 -13.24
C TYR A 86 -24.59 -10.02 -12.93
N GLY A 87 -25.71 -9.75 -13.62
CA GLY A 87 -27.00 -10.41 -13.37
C GLY A 87 -27.79 -9.85 -12.20
N TRP A 88 -27.46 -8.65 -11.72
CA TRP A 88 -28.08 -8.05 -10.54
C TRP A 88 -28.98 -6.87 -10.87
N ARG A 89 -29.99 -6.67 -10.03
CA ARG A 89 -31.01 -5.61 -10.22
C ARG A 89 -30.83 -4.44 -9.28
N ARG A 90 -30.21 -4.66 -8.10
CA ARG A 90 -30.04 -3.63 -7.07
C ARG A 90 -28.64 -3.69 -6.48
N GLY A 91 -28.09 -2.53 -6.16
CA GLY A 91 -26.84 -2.39 -5.43
C GLY A 91 -26.91 -1.26 -4.43
N LEU A 92 -26.12 -1.37 -3.37
CA LEU A 92 -25.93 -0.33 -2.36
C LEU A 92 -24.43 -0.07 -2.23
N THR A 93 -24.01 1.16 -2.46
CA THR A 93 -22.62 1.58 -2.29
C THR A 93 -22.49 2.43 -1.04
N THR A 94 -21.53 2.08 -0.19
CA THR A 94 -21.24 2.79 1.05
C THR A 94 -19.82 3.34 1.05
N PRO A 95 -19.65 4.68 1.15
CA PRO A 95 -18.35 5.28 1.45
C PRO A 95 -17.86 4.83 2.84
N LEU A 96 -16.65 4.29 2.88
CA LEU A 96 -16.00 3.83 4.10
C LEU A 96 -15.10 4.92 4.66
N ARG A 97 -15.46 5.43 5.84
CA ARG A 97 -14.74 6.48 6.55
C ARG A 97 -14.46 6.05 7.97
N LEU A 98 -13.24 6.26 8.45
CA LEU A 98 -12.88 6.00 9.84
C LEU A 98 -13.63 6.95 10.79
N ALA A 99 -13.57 6.67 12.09
CA ALA A 99 -14.23 7.48 13.10
C ALA A 99 -13.77 8.97 13.07
N GLU A 100 -12.51 9.23 12.69
CA GLU A 100 -11.99 10.59 12.50
C GLU A 100 -12.44 11.27 11.19
N GLY A 101 -13.28 10.60 10.37
CA GLY A 101 -13.84 11.13 9.12
C GLY A 101 -12.99 10.90 7.86
N ARG A 102 -11.78 10.33 8.01
CA ARG A 102 -10.87 10.01 6.90
C ARG A 102 -11.49 8.94 5.99
N TYR A 103 -11.53 9.24 4.69
CA TYR A 103 -12.00 8.31 3.66
C TYR A 103 -10.95 7.25 3.36
N THR A 104 -11.38 5.99 3.27
CA THR A 104 -10.50 4.84 3.04
C THR A 104 -10.90 3.99 1.84
N GLY A 105 -12.12 4.16 1.32
CA GLY A 105 -12.60 3.32 0.23
C GLY A 105 -14.11 3.24 0.10
N LEU A 106 -14.58 2.27 -0.66
CA LEU A 106 -15.99 1.94 -0.88
C LEU A 106 -16.26 0.50 -0.47
N LEU A 107 -17.52 0.25 -0.10
CA LEU A 107 -18.10 -1.08 -0.04
C LEU A 107 -19.29 -1.12 -0.99
N HIS A 108 -19.21 -1.98 -2.01
CA HIS A 108 -20.33 -2.29 -2.89
C HIS A 108 -21.02 -3.55 -2.39
N LEU A 109 -22.34 -3.48 -2.27
CA LEU A 109 -23.19 -4.61 -1.88
C LEU A 109 -24.21 -4.86 -2.99
N SER A 110 -24.48 -6.13 -3.26
CA SER A 110 -25.60 -6.55 -4.10
C SER A 110 -26.48 -7.54 -3.34
N ALA A 111 -27.79 -7.36 -3.50
CA ALA A 111 -28.82 -8.20 -2.95
C ALA A 111 -30.06 -8.10 -3.84
N ALA A 112 -30.86 -9.17 -3.89
CA ALA A 112 -32.16 -9.17 -4.54
C ALA A 112 -33.08 -8.06 -3.99
N ASP A 113 -33.03 -7.84 -2.66
CA ASP A 113 -33.71 -6.74 -2.00
C ASP A 113 -32.92 -6.20 -0.80
N PHE A 114 -33.02 -4.90 -0.55
CA PHE A 114 -32.41 -4.24 0.60
C PHE A 114 -33.49 -3.81 1.59
N PRO A 115 -33.39 -4.23 2.87
CA PRO A 115 -34.28 -3.73 3.90
C PRO A 115 -34.29 -2.20 3.96
N PRO A 116 -35.42 -1.55 4.31
CA PRO A 116 -35.50 -0.09 4.38
C PRO A 116 -34.46 0.56 5.32
N HIS A 117 -33.99 -0.18 6.33
CA HIS A 117 -32.99 0.27 7.29
C HIS A 117 -31.54 0.07 6.83
N ALA A 118 -31.30 -0.59 5.69
CA ALA A 118 -29.95 -0.94 5.22
C ALA A 118 -29.03 0.27 5.04
N PRO A 119 -29.45 1.42 4.46
CA PRO A 119 -28.58 2.60 4.36
C PRO A 119 -28.17 3.14 5.74
N ALA A 120 -29.09 3.20 6.71
CA ALA A 120 -28.79 3.69 8.05
C ALA A 120 -27.83 2.74 8.79
N LEU A 121 -28.03 1.43 8.64
CA LEU A 121 -27.14 0.41 9.18
C LEU A 121 -25.73 0.51 8.57
N MET A 122 -25.63 0.62 7.24
CA MET A 122 -24.34 0.73 6.57
C MET A 122 -23.60 2.02 6.92
N ALA A 123 -24.32 3.14 7.09
CA ALA A 123 -23.74 4.37 7.60
C ALA A 123 -23.15 4.19 9.01
N ALA A 124 -23.87 3.49 9.90
CA ALA A 124 -23.39 3.20 11.26
C ALA A 124 -22.20 2.22 11.29
N LEU A 125 -22.15 1.28 10.35
CA LEU A 125 -21.05 0.31 10.23
C LEU A 125 -19.81 0.86 9.52
N SER A 126 -19.92 1.99 8.80
CA SER A 126 -18.85 2.56 7.99
C SER A 126 -17.54 2.78 8.76
N PRO A 127 -17.51 3.40 9.96
CA PRO A 127 -16.28 3.53 10.77
C PRO A 127 -15.56 2.22 11.05
N THR A 128 -16.34 1.18 11.33
CA THR A 128 -15.80 -0.14 11.64
C THR A 128 -15.28 -0.81 10.38
N LEU A 129 -16.10 -0.86 9.32
CA LEU A 129 -15.74 -1.48 8.04
C LEU A 129 -14.60 -0.74 7.31
N ALA A 130 -14.41 0.55 7.56
CA ALA A 130 -13.31 1.35 7.00
C ALA A 130 -11.93 0.82 7.38
N HIS A 131 -11.79 0.09 8.49
CA HIS A 131 -10.54 -0.58 8.82
C HIS A 131 -10.15 -1.69 7.84
N VAL A 132 -11.11 -2.25 7.09
CA VAL A 132 -10.86 -3.25 6.04
C VAL A 132 -10.23 -2.61 4.81
N THR A 133 -10.59 -1.36 4.50
CA THR A 133 -10.10 -0.62 3.31
C THR A 133 -9.00 0.39 3.62
N ASP A 134 -8.68 0.60 4.89
CA ASP A 134 -7.61 1.50 5.29
C ASP A 134 -6.25 0.91 4.88
N LEU A 135 -5.73 1.33 3.72
CA LEU A 135 -4.41 0.93 3.22
C LEU A 135 -3.26 1.22 4.19
N THR A 136 -3.45 2.11 5.17
CA THR A 136 -2.47 2.34 6.24
C THR A 136 -2.47 1.23 7.31
N ARG A 137 -3.55 0.44 7.38
CA ARG A 137 -3.73 -0.76 8.21
C ARG A 137 -3.80 -2.07 7.42
N CYS A 138 -3.93 -2.02 6.10
CA CYS A 138 -4.28 -3.19 5.30
C CYS A 138 -3.09 -4.07 4.95
N VAL A 139 -3.39 -5.37 5.00
CA VAL A 139 -2.62 -6.50 4.50
C VAL A 139 -2.45 -6.35 2.99
N ILE A 140 -1.22 -6.16 2.55
CA ILE A 140 -0.84 -6.52 1.19
C ILE A 140 -0.70 -8.06 1.21
N ASP A 141 -1.69 -8.76 0.66
CA ASP A 141 -1.38 -9.98 -0.09
C ASP A 141 -0.32 -9.56 -1.11
N PRO A 142 0.90 -10.11 -1.16
CA PRO A 142 2.00 -9.61 -2.01
C PRO A 142 1.57 -9.57 -3.49
N VAL A 143 0.90 -8.49 -3.88
CA VAL A 143 0.47 -8.22 -5.24
C VAL A 143 1.74 -8.10 -6.08
N GLY A 144 2.01 -9.16 -6.82
CA GLY A 144 2.83 -9.17 -8.03
C GLY A 144 4.19 -8.51 -7.89
N LEU A 145 5.02 -8.94 -6.92
CA LEU A 145 6.46 -8.70 -7.06
C LEU A 145 6.86 -9.15 -8.48
N PRO A 146 7.49 -8.30 -9.30
CA PRO A 146 7.86 -8.68 -10.65
C PRO A 146 8.68 -9.97 -10.63
N LYS A 147 8.59 -10.76 -11.71
CA LYS A 147 9.41 -11.96 -11.84
C LYS A 147 10.90 -11.63 -11.61
N GLY A 148 11.58 -12.49 -10.87
CA GLY A 148 13.01 -12.37 -10.56
C GLY A 148 13.35 -11.61 -9.28
N PHE A 149 12.35 -11.26 -8.46
CA PHE A 149 12.59 -10.76 -7.10
C PHE A 149 12.52 -11.89 -6.06
N ALA A 150 13.52 -11.93 -5.19
CA ALA A 150 13.50 -12.73 -3.98
C ALA A 150 13.12 -11.84 -2.78
N ALA A 151 12.33 -12.34 -1.84
CA ALA A 151 11.74 -11.54 -0.77
C ALA A 151 11.81 -12.20 0.60
N VAL A 152 11.77 -11.37 1.63
CA VAL A 152 11.56 -11.74 3.03
C VAL A 152 10.66 -10.70 3.69
N ALA A 153 10.01 -11.07 4.80
CA ALA A 153 9.29 -10.13 5.65
C ALA A 153 10.07 -9.88 6.94
N PHE A 154 10.20 -8.63 7.34
CA PHE A 154 10.69 -8.22 8.65
C PHE A 154 9.50 -7.78 9.50
N ASP A 155 9.35 -8.30 10.71
CA ASP A 155 8.46 -7.66 11.69
C ASP A 155 9.15 -6.48 12.40
N ARG A 156 8.41 -5.74 13.23
CA ARG A 156 8.97 -4.61 14.01
C ARG A 156 10.16 -4.99 14.91
N ALA A 157 10.22 -6.23 15.38
CA ALA A 157 11.35 -6.72 16.16
C ALA A 157 12.58 -7.02 15.30
N GLY A 158 12.45 -6.99 13.96
CA GLY A 158 13.48 -7.33 13.00
C GLY A 158 13.56 -8.84 12.73
N VAL A 159 12.56 -9.63 13.15
CA VAL A 159 12.54 -11.07 12.89
C VAL A 159 12.16 -11.31 11.44
N VAL A 160 12.97 -12.12 10.77
CA VAL A 160 12.81 -12.46 9.35
C VAL A 160 11.83 -13.62 9.18
N ARG A 161 10.91 -13.50 8.23
CA ARG A 161 9.90 -14.51 7.87
C ARG A 161 9.84 -14.71 6.35
N ASP A 162 9.36 -15.88 5.94
CA ASP A 162 9.10 -16.17 4.53
C ASP A 162 7.86 -15.45 4.03
N VAL A 163 7.89 -15.08 2.74
CA VAL A 163 6.77 -14.47 2.02
C VAL A 163 6.13 -15.53 1.16
N ALA A 164 4.85 -15.81 1.37
CA ALA A 164 4.13 -16.81 0.59
C ALA A 164 4.16 -16.47 -0.91
N GLY A 165 4.49 -17.45 -1.75
CA GLY A 165 4.54 -17.28 -3.21
C GLY A 165 5.78 -16.58 -3.76
N ALA A 166 6.74 -16.18 -2.92
CA ALA A 166 8.01 -15.58 -3.35
C ALA A 166 9.22 -16.45 -2.98
N GLU A 167 10.29 -16.39 -3.77
CA GLU A 167 11.58 -17.02 -3.42
C GLU A 167 12.20 -16.30 -2.22
N ARG A 168 12.73 -17.03 -1.24
CA ARG A 168 13.37 -16.43 -0.05
C ARG A 168 14.72 -15.81 -0.40
N SER A 169 14.90 -14.51 -0.13
CA SER A 169 16.22 -13.88 -0.27
C SER A 169 17.12 -14.16 0.94
N ARG A 170 18.23 -14.88 0.71
CA ARG A 170 19.26 -15.12 1.75
C ARG A 170 20.01 -13.84 2.13
N VAL A 171 20.27 -13.00 1.14
CA VAL A 171 21.05 -11.77 1.32
C VAL A 171 20.32 -10.78 2.22
N LEU A 172 19.01 -10.62 2.04
CA LEU A 172 18.20 -9.80 2.95
C LEU A 172 18.09 -10.44 4.34
N ALA A 173 17.94 -11.76 4.41
CA ALA A 173 17.76 -12.47 5.68
C ALA A 173 19.00 -12.38 6.60
N GLU A 174 20.19 -12.31 6.03
CA GLU A 174 21.47 -12.34 6.75
C GLU A 174 22.03 -10.93 7.04
N ASP A 175 21.60 -9.91 6.30
CA ASP A 175 22.14 -8.55 6.42
C ASP A 175 21.42 -7.71 7.50
N ARG A 176 22.16 -7.38 8.57
CA ARG A 176 21.64 -6.58 9.69
C ARG A 176 21.29 -5.15 9.31
N SER A 177 21.96 -4.56 8.31
CA SER A 177 21.67 -3.20 7.85
C SER A 177 20.26 -3.12 7.25
N MET A 178 19.81 -4.19 6.61
CA MET A 178 18.47 -4.25 6.03
C MET A 178 17.38 -4.30 7.10
N ALA A 179 17.60 -5.01 8.22
CA ALA A 179 16.65 -5.02 9.34
C ALA A 179 16.46 -3.60 9.94
N ALA A 180 17.53 -2.81 10.03
CA ALA A 180 17.45 -1.41 10.45
C ALA A 180 16.67 -0.57 9.42
N CYS A 181 16.99 -0.70 8.13
CA CYS A 181 16.28 0.00 7.07
C CYS A 181 14.78 -0.35 7.02
N ALA A 182 14.43 -1.61 7.25
CA ALA A 182 13.05 -2.08 7.33
C ALA A 182 12.32 -1.45 8.52
N ARG A 183 12.99 -1.31 9.67
CA ARG A 183 12.44 -0.62 10.84
C ARG A 183 12.22 0.87 10.56
N ASP A 184 13.20 1.56 9.99
CA ASP A 184 13.08 2.97 9.62
C ASP A 184 11.93 3.19 8.62
N PHE A 185 11.78 2.26 7.67
CA PHE A 185 10.63 2.25 6.76
C PHE A 185 9.32 2.03 7.52
N LEU A 186 9.25 1.09 8.46
CA LEU A 186 8.06 0.84 9.28
C LEU A 186 7.68 2.03 10.17
N ASP A 187 8.65 2.79 10.65
CA ASP A 187 8.41 3.97 11.48
C ASP A 187 8.08 5.22 10.63
N SER A 188 8.35 5.19 9.33
CA SER A 188 7.89 6.21 8.39
C SER A 188 6.40 6.05 8.06
N ARG A 189 5.80 7.04 7.39
CA ARG A 189 4.42 6.96 6.88
C ARG A 189 4.34 6.40 5.45
N GLU A 190 5.45 5.91 4.90
CA GLU A 190 5.48 5.34 3.55
C GLU A 190 4.76 3.99 3.52
N LEU A 191 4.00 3.79 2.44
CA LEU A 191 3.36 2.51 2.11
C LEU A 191 4.29 1.62 1.28
N SER A 192 5.13 2.23 0.46
CA SER A 192 6.18 1.56 -0.30
C SER A 192 7.40 2.44 -0.43
N ARG A 193 8.56 1.82 -0.57
CA ARG A 193 9.82 2.48 -0.88
C ARG A 193 10.56 1.67 -1.93
N ARG A 194 11.08 2.33 -2.95
CA ARG A 194 11.99 1.73 -3.93
C ARG A 194 13.33 2.42 -3.85
N GLY A 195 14.40 1.66 -3.99
CA GLY A 195 15.73 2.21 -4.03
C GLY A 195 16.77 1.20 -4.46
N LEU A 196 18.01 1.66 -4.42
CA LEU A 196 19.20 0.86 -4.65
C LEU A 196 19.81 0.50 -3.30
N TRP A 197 20.19 -0.75 -3.14
CA TRP A 197 20.88 -1.21 -1.94
C TRP A 197 22.15 -1.92 -2.35
N GLN A 198 23.21 -1.72 -1.57
CA GLN A 198 24.48 -2.41 -1.75
C GLN A 198 24.58 -3.48 -0.67
N ASP A 199 24.65 -4.74 -1.07
CA ASP A 199 24.77 -5.84 -0.12
C ASP A 199 26.17 -5.89 0.54
N GLY A 200 26.33 -6.72 1.57
CA GLY A 200 27.60 -6.92 2.26
C GLY A 200 28.77 -7.39 1.37
N ASN A 201 28.51 -7.85 0.14
CA ASN A 201 29.53 -8.23 -0.85
C ASN A 201 29.82 -7.10 -1.86
N GLY A 202 29.26 -5.91 -1.66
CA GLY A 202 29.44 -4.75 -2.52
C GLY A 202 28.58 -4.77 -3.78
N ARG A 203 27.66 -5.72 -3.95
CA ARG A 203 26.83 -5.84 -5.16
C ARG A 203 25.58 -4.99 -5.04
N TRP A 204 25.21 -4.34 -6.13
CA TRP A 204 24.01 -3.52 -6.20
C TRP A 204 22.76 -4.37 -6.44
N ARG A 205 21.69 -3.98 -5.75
CA ARG A 205 20.38 -4.61 -5.79
C ARG A 205 19.30 -3.56 -5.91
N GLU A 206 18.34 -3.81 -6.78
CA GLU A 206 17.08 -3.08 -6.78
C GLU A 206 16.27 -3.63 -5.60
N VAL A 207 15.86 -2.75 -4.70
CA VAL A 207 15.07 -3.12 -3.51
C VAL A 207 13.72 -2.45 -3.55
N ARG A 208 12.70 -3.23 -3.19
CA ARG A 208 11.32 -2.77 -2.99
C ARG A 208 10.88 -3.14 -1.59
N MET A 209 10.52 -2.14 -0.81
CA MET A 209 9.92 -2.29 0.51
C MET A 209 8.43 -2.00 0.38
N LEU A 210 7.63 -2.91 0.91
CA LEU A 210 6.19 -2.80 0.97
C LEU A 210 5.79 -2.97 2.43
N ARG A 211 4.97 -2.06 2.94
CA ARG A 211 4.41 -2.21 4.27
C ARG A 211 3.43 -3.37 4.24
N ALA A 212 3.67 -4.39 5.05
CA ALA A 212 2.88 -5.60 5.11
C ALA A 212 2.38 -5.84 6.54
N GLY A 213 1.06 -5.94 6.70
CA GLY A 213 0.47 -6.56 7.89
C GLY A 213 0.56 -8.08 7.74
N VAL A 214 1.25 -8.78 8.64
CA VAL A 214 1.23 -10.25 8.65
C VAL A 214 0.08 -10.71 9.55
N GLY A 215 -0.93 -11.35 8.95
CA GLY A 215 -2.07 -11.96 9.66
C GLY A 215 -3.31 -11.06 9.77
N SER A 216 -4.47 -11.70 9.96
CA SER A 216 -5.81 -11.10 9.88
C SER A 216 -6.20 -10.12 11.01
N HIS A 217 -5.23 -9.40 11.60
CA HIS A 217 -5.47 -8.42 12.67
C HIS A 217 -4.42 -7.30 12.80
N GLY A 218 -3.39 -7.24 11.95
CA GLY A 218 -2.31 -6.27 12.19
C GLY A 218 -1.54 -6.51 13.51
N ALA A 219 -1.56 -7.73 14.05
CA ALA A 219 -0.77 -8.10 15.23
C ALA A 219 0.75 -8.10 14.94
N LEU A 220 1.14 -8.17 13.67
CA LEU A 220 2.49 -7.95 13.19
C LEU A 220 2.46 -6.86 12.11
N GLN A 221 2.83 -5.64 12.46
CA GLN A 221 3.26 -4.63 11.48
C GLN A 221 4.68 -5.02 11.02
N GLY A 222 4.83 -5.25 9.71
CA GLY A 222 6.09 -5.65 9.12
C GLY A 222 6.33 -5.03 7.75
N ALA A 223 7.53 -5.23 7.22
CA ALA A 223 7.92 -4.80 5.89
C ALA A 223 8.24 -6.05 5.07
N VAL A 224 7.55 -6.26 3.96
CA VAL A 224 8.02 -7.15 2.90
C VAL A 224 9.11 -6.41 2.16
N VAL A 225 10.31 -6.97 2.16
CA VAL A 225 11.45 -6.45 1.42
C VAL A 225 11.79 -7.46 0.35
N ALA A 226 11.78 -6.98 -0.89
CA ALA A 226 12.11 -7.76 -2.06
C ALA A 226 13.34 -7.17 -2.74
N GLU A 227 14.22 -8.02 -3.23
CA GLU A 227 15.43 -7.62 -3.93
C GLU A 227 15.62 -8.41 -5.22
N ARG A 228 16.38 -7.79 -6.13
CA ARG A 228 16.97 -8.43 -7.29
C ARG A 228 18.32 -7.81 -7.58
N ALA A 229 19.31 -8.63 -7.92
CA ALA A 229 20.61 -8.15 -8.39
C ALA A 229 20.45 -7.24 -9.62
N CYS A 230 21.13 -6.10 -9.63
CA CYS A 230 21.08 -5.16 -10.74
C CYS A 230 22.44 -4.52 -11.01
N CYS A 231 22.64 -4.07 -12.24
CA CYS A 231 23.61 -3.01 -12.51
C CYS A 231 23.01 -1.66 -12.11
N LEU A 232 23.87 -0.66 -11.92
CA LEU A 232 23.41 0.69 -11.65
C LEU A 232 22.77 1.29 -12.93
N PRO A 233 21.52 1.79 -12.86
CA PRO A 233 20.88 2.43 -14.00
C PRO A 233 21.67 3.64 -14.50
N TYR A 234 21.53 3.96 -15.79
CA TYR A 234 22.19 5.13 -16.42
C TYR A 234 23.71 5.18 -16.28
N GLU A 235 24.35 4.02 -16.05
CA GLU A 235 25.79 3.91 -15.80
C GLU A 235 26.25 4.79 -14.62
N LEU A 236 25.35 5.02 -13.66
CA LEU A 236 25.70 5.71 -12.42
C LEU A 236 26.76 4.91 -11.68
N THR A 237 27.67 5.61 -11.05
CA THR A 237 28.64 5.04 -10.10
C THR A 237 28.02 5.01 -8.71
N GLY A 238 28.54 4.13 -7.83
CA GLY A 238 28.07 4.09 -6.45
C GLY A 238 28.17 5.46 -5.75
N ARG A 239 29.22 6.24 -6.07
CA ARG A 239 29.40 7.57 -5.51
C ARG A 239 28.39 8.59 -6.03
N GLU A 240 28.04 8.52 -7.30
CA GLU A 240 27.00 9.36 -7.88
C GLU A 240 25.63 9.02 -7.28
N VAL A 241 25.35 7.75 -6.98
CA VAL A 241 24.14 7.34 -6.24
C VAL A 241 24.13 7.95 -4.83
N ASP A 242 25.25 7.92 -4.09
CA ASP A 242 25.33 8.55 -2.77
C ASP A 242 25.04 10.06 -2.83
N VAL A 243 25.65 10.76 -3.80
CA VAL A 243 25.41 12.19 -4.03
C VAL A 243 23.96 12.45 -4.40
N LEU A 244 23.39 11.66 -5.33
CA LEU A 244 22.00 11.79 -5.77
C LEU A 244 21.01 11.57 -4.61
N THR A 245 21.31 10.65 -3.71
CA THR A 245 20.48 10.36 -2.53
C THR A 245 20.42 11.57 -1.60
N ARG A 246 21.56 12.22 -1.33
CA ARG A 246 21.62 13.45 -0.52
C ARG A 246 20.94 14.63 -1.22
N VAL A 247 21.05 14.69 -2.56
CA VAL A 247 20.30 15.68 -3.36
C VAL A 247 18.80 15.52 -3.20
N ALA A 248 18.30 14.28 -3.27
CA ALA A 248 16.90 13.95 -3.08
C ALA A 248 16.41 14.22 -1.65
N ALA A 249 17.30 14.13 -0.66
CA ALA A 249 17.03 14.52 0.73
C ALA A 249 16.98 16.04 0.94
N GLY A 250 17.36 16.85 -0.06
CA GLY A 250 17.33 18.31 0.01
C GLY A 250 18.65 18.98 0.43
N ASP A 251 19.73 18.22 0.58
CA ASP A 251 21.02 18.74 1.08
C ASP A 251 21.70 19.67 0.08
N SER A 252 22.16 20.84 0.52
CA SER A 252 23.01 21.73 -0.29
C SER A 252 24.39 21.12 -0.59
N ASN A 253 25.08 21.58 -1.64
CA ASN A 253 26.41 21.03 -2.01
C ASN A 253 27.42 21.02 -0.84
N PRO A 254 27.50 22.04 0.05
CA PRO A 254 28.32 21.97 1.25
C PRO A 254 27.89 20.90 2.26
N GLN A 255 26.58 20.70 2.44
CA GLN A 255 26.06 19.64 3.31
C GLN A 255 26.38 18.25 2.75
N ILE A 256 26.21 18.05 1.43
CA ILE A 256 26.60 16.82 0.75
C ILE A 256 28.11 16.57 0.90
N ALA A 257 28.92 17.61 0.68
CA ALA A 257 30.37 17.52 0.79
C ALA A 257 30.81 17.10 2.19
N ALA A 258 30.22 17.70 3.23
CA ALA A 258 30.46 17.33 4.62
C ALA A 258 30.01 15.89 4.92
N ALA A 259 28.78 15.53 4.53
CA ALA A 259 28.20 14.20 4.79
C ALA A 259 28.96 13.06 4.12
N LEU A 260 29.52 13.32 2.93
CA LEU A 260 30.24 12.32 2.15
C LEU A 260 31.76 12.42 2.31
N VAL A 261 32.30 13.38 3.05
CA VAL A 261 33.76 13.64 3.14
C VAL A 261 34.37 13.90 1.74
N LEU A 262 33.80 14.88 1.04
CA LEU A 262 34.24 15.36 -0.27
C LEU A 262 34.52 16.86 -0.22
N SER A 263 35.19 17.38 -1.24
CA SER A 263 35.20 18.82 -1.49
C SER A 263 33.88 19.27 -2.15
N VAL A 264 33.44 20.51 -1.90
CA VAL A 264 32.28 21.10 -2.59
C VAL A 264 32.45 21.05 -4.11
N ARG A 265 33.67 21.28 -4.60
CA ARG A 265 34.01 21.16 -6.03
C ARG A 265 33.77 19.76 -6.56
N THR A 266 34.17 18.73 -5.82
CA THR A 266 33.94 17.33 -6.20
C THR A 266 32.45 17.01 -6.25
N VAL A 267 31.65 17.53 -5.31
CA VAL A 267 30.19 17.39 -5.36
C VAL A 267 29.62 18.05 -6.62
N THR A 268 30.04 19.27 -6.95
CA THR A 268 29.61 19.95 -8.18
C THR A 268 29.91 19.12 -9.42
N THR A 269 31.12 18.58 -9.55
CA THR A 269 31.49 17.70 -10.68
C THR A 269 30.64 16.43 -10.72
N HIS A 270 30.36 15.79 -9.59
CA HIS A 270 29.43 14.65 -9.56
C HIS A 270 28.02 15.05 -10.03
N LEU A 271 27.51 16.22 -9.64
CA LEU A 271 26.19 16.69 -10.07
C LEU A 271 26.14 16.95 -11.58
N GLU A 272 27.18 17.53 -12.17
CA GLU A 272 27.28 17.73 -13.62
C GLU A 272 27.19 16.41 -14.37
N HIS A 273 27.93 15.38 -13.92
CA HIS A 273 27.86 14.04 -14.51
C HIS A 273 26.49 13.38 -14.31
N ILE A 274 25.91 13.49 -13.12
CA ILE A 274 24.57 12.96 -12.83
C ILE A 274 23.52 13.62 -13.74
N PHE A 275 23.58 14.93 -13.92
CA PHE A 275 22.65 15.67 -14.77
C PHE A 275 22.76 15.22 -16.22
N ALA A 276 23.99 15.06 -16.72
CA ALA A 276 24.24 14.52 -18.06
C ALA A 276 23.69 13.09 -18.23
N LYS A 277 24.00 12.17 -17.29
CA LYS A 277 23.55 10.78 -17.32
C LYS A 277 22.03 10.63 -17.24
N LEU A 278 21.37 11.50 -16.47
CA LEU A 278 19.92 11.46 -16.27
C LEU A 278 19.14 12.34 -17.25
N GLY A 279 19.82 13.05 -18.16
CA GLY A 279 19.20 13.97 -19.11
C GLY A 279 18.40 15.09 -18.45
N CYS A 280 18.86 15.57 -17.29
CA CYS A 280 18.20 16.59 -16.50
C CYS A 280 19.00 17.90 -16.52
N ASP A 281 18.30 19.03 -16.62
CA ASP A 281 18.88 20.38 -16.65
C ASP A 281 18.74 21.13 -15.32
N SER A 282 18.03 20.55 -14.35
CA SER A 282 17.74 21.19 -13.08
C SER A 282 17.73 20.19 -11.93
N ARG A 283 18.11 20.70 -10.76
CA ARG A 283 18.12 19.95 -9.51
C ARG A 283 16.74 19.38 -9.17
N THR A 284 15.67 20.15 -9.39
CA THR A 284 14.31 19.68 -9.15
C THR A 284 13.96 18.51 -10.05
N ARG A 285 14.27 18.57 -11.35
CA ARG A 285 14.01 17.47 -12.29
C ARG A 285 14.81 16.22 -11.93
N VAL A 286 16.08 16.38 -11.53
CA VAL A 286 16.90 15.23 -11.11
C VAL A 286 16.33 14.57 -9.86
N THR A 287 15.90 15.37 -8.87
CA THR A 287 15.29 14.86 -7.64
C THR A 287 13.99 14.11 -7.94
N THR A 288 13.09 14.72 -8.72
CA THR A 288 11.82 14.08 -9.08
C THR A 288 12.04 12.77 -9.83
N LYS A 289 12.97 12.75 -10.81
CA LYS A 289 13.31 11.54 -11.56
C LYS A 289 13.91 10.46 -10.66
N ALA A 290 14.83 10.82 -9.77
CA ALA A 290 15.48 9.88 -8.85
C ALA A 290 14.48 9.22 -7.89
N LEU A 291 13.52 9.99 -7.37
CA LEU A 291 12.46 9.47 -6.50
C LEU A 291 11.47 8.59 -7.28
N ALA A 292 11.05 9.02 -8.46
CA ALA A 292 10.08 8.29 -9.29
C ALA A 292 10.63 6.94 -9.77
N GLU A 293 11.92 6.87 -10.09
CA GLU A 293 12.56 5.67 -10.63
C GLU A 293 13.25 4.81 -9.55
N GLY A 294 13.35 5.30 -8.32
CA GLY A 294 13.99 4.58 -7.21
C GLY A 294 15.51 4.51 -7.33
N LEU A 295 16.13 5.61 -7.76
CA LEU A 295 17.59 5.72 -7.95
C LEU A 295 18.35 6.11 -6.68
N CYS A 296 17.64 6.34 -5.57
CA CYS A 296 18.23 6.69 -4.29
C CYS A 296 18.69 5.45 -3.53
N ARG A 297 19.78 5.59 -2.78
CA ARG A 297 20.33 4.53 -1.93
C ARG A 297 19.48 4.34 -0.68
N ILE A 298 19.23 3.08 -0.34
CA ILE A 298 18.61 2.68 0.93
C ILE A 298 19.73 2.43 1.96
N GLY A 299 19.62 3.05 3.13
CA GLY A 299 20.56 2.87 4.25
C GLY A 299 21.86 3.67 4.10
N LEU A 300 21.82 4.85 3.46
CA LEU A 300 22.95 5.79 3.34
C LEU A 300 23.19 6.60 4.62
#